data_AF-A0A975KDM2-F1
#
_entry.id   AF-A0A975KDM2-F1
#
_cell.length_a   1.000
_cell.length_b   1.000
_cell.length_c   1.000
_cell.angle_alpha   90.00
_cell.angle_beta   90.00
_cell.angle_gamma   90.00
#
_symmetry.space_group_name_H-M   'P 1'
#
loop_
_entity.id
_entity.type
_entity.pdbx_description
1 polymer ?
#
loop_
_entity_poly.entity_id
_entity_poly.type
_entity_poly.pdbx_seq_one_letter_code
_entity_poly.pdbx_strand_id
1 'polypeptide(L)'
;MKKKMFCLGILFLFACDLSLNAQQTMSVIPPIVHDYATATKDFPVVDVHRECATIRYDSHDYKGVIRAINDLHKDIERVTGAKTNVSADAVSGKYEIIIGTLGKSKVIDALAASGKIKLRN
;
A
#
# COMPACT_ATOMS: atom_id res chain seq x y z
N MET A 1 59.41 3.92 -29.74
CA MET A 1 59.10 3.50 -28.34
C MET A 1 58.31 4.52 -27.49
N LYS A 2 57.75 5.61 -28.05
CA LYS A 2 57.09 6.67 -27.23
C LYS A 2 55.55 6.70 -27.29
N LYS A 3 54.92 5.89 -28.14
CA LYS A 3 53.43 5.84 -28.28
C LYS A 3 52.75 4.77 -27.41
N LYS A 4 53.50 3.76 -26.92
CA LYS A 4 52.96 2.71 -26.03
C LYS A 4 52.84 3.14 -24.56
N MET A 5 53.52 4.22 -24.17
CA MET A 5 53.50 4.73 -22.79
C MET A 5 52.39 5.74 -22.51
N PHE A 6 51.73 6.28 -23.54
CA PHE A 6 50.62 7.21 -23.36
C PHE A 6 49.29 6.49 -23.06
N CYS A 7 49.13 5.25 -23.54
CA CYS A 7 47.92 4.46 -23.26
C CYS A 7 47.94 3.79 -21.88
N LEU A 8 49.09 3.70 -21.21
CA LEU A 8 49.20 3.04 -19.91
C LEU A 8 48.76 3.95 -18.75
N GLY A 9 48.80 5.28 -18.93
CA GLY A 9 48.32 6.25 -17.94
C GLY A 9 46.81 6.46 -17.94
N ILE A 10 46.13 6.19 -19.07
CA ILE A 10 44.67 6.36 -19.20
C ILE A 10 43.93 5.11 -18.69
N LEU A 11 44.57 3.94 -18.68
CA LEU A 11 43.97 2.70 -18.16
C LEU A 11 43.91 2.67 -16.61
N PHE A 12 44.70 3.50 -15.93
CA PHE A 12 44.74 3.53 -14.45
C PHE A 12 43.71 4.48 -13.83
N LEU A 13 43.05 5.32 -14.64
CA LEU A 13 41.98 6.23 -14.19
C LEU A 13 40.59 5.57 -14.18
N PHE A 14 40.47 4.32 -14.64
CA PHE A 14 39.22 3.55 -14.66
C PHE A 14 39.18 2.41 -13.61
N ALA A 15 40.22 2.26 -12.78
CA ALA A 15 40.35 1.12 -11.87
C ALA A 15 39.86 1.36 -10.44
N CYS A 16 39.35 2.55 -10.12
CA CYS A 16 38.91 2.87 -8.75
C CYS A 16 37.55 3.57 -8.72
N ASP A 17 36.56 3.03 -9.42
CA ASP A 17 35.20 3.07 -8.88
C ASP A 17 35.11 2.02 -7.77
N LEU A 18 35.85 2.26 -6.68
CA LEU A 18 35.61 1.60 -5.40
C LEU A 18 34.23 2.06 -4.96
N SER A 19 33.22 1.27 -5.29
CA SER A 19 31.88 1.39 -4.74
C SER A 19 31.98 1.36 -3.21
N LEU A 20 32.06 2.53 -2.58
CA LEU A 20 31.72 2.71 -1.18
C LEU A 20 30.22 2.45 -1.06
N ASN A 21 29.84 1.17 -0.94
CA ASN A 21 28.55 0.86 -0.35
C ASN A 21 28.64 1.31 1.11
N ALA A 22 27.99 2.44 1.42
CA ALA A 22 27.75 2.82 2.80
C ALA A 22 26.95 1.68 3.47
N GLN A 23 27.60 0.92 4.35
CA GLN A 23 26.88 -0.03 5.21
C GLN A 23 25.98 0.79 6.13
N GLN A 24 24.70 0.86 5.80
CA GLN A 24 23.69 1.38 6.71
C GLN A 24 23.67 0.45 7.93
N THR A 25 24.11 0.98 9.07
CA THR A 25 24.11 0.33 10.36
C THR A 25 22.74 -0.29 10.61
N MET A 26 22.72 -1.61 10.83
CA MET A 26 21.53 -2.36 11.22
C MET A 26 20.90 -1.69 12.43
N SER A 27 19.68 -1.18 12.26
CA SER A 27 18.80 -0.87 13.37
C SER A 27 18.65 -2.13 14.23
N VAL A 28 18.89 -2.00 15.54
CA VAL A 28 18.74 -3.10 16.53
C VAL A 28 17.28 -3.54 16.65
N ILE A 29 16.35 -2.72 16.16
CA ILE A 29 14.93 -3.00 16.09
C ILE A 29 14.62 -3.48 14.66
N PRO A 30 14.00 -4.66 14.48
CA PRO A 30 13.51 -5.10 13.18
C PRO A 30 12.70 -3.97 12.52
N PRO A 31 12.81 -3.75 11.20
CA PRO A 31 11.98 -2.76 10.53
C PRO A 31 10.51 -3.05 10.82
N ILE A 32 9.87 -2.16 11.59
CA ILE A 32 8.44 -2.25 11.94
C ILE A 32 7.58 -1.80 10.74
N VAL A 33 8.18 -1.00 9.85
CA VAL A 33 7.60 -0.61 8.58
C VAL A 33 8.22 -1.49 7.50
N HIS A 34 7.39 -2.32 6.88
CA HIS A 34 7.71 -3.00 5.64
C HIS A 34 7.16 -2.14 4.49
N ASP A 35 8.03 -1.71 3.60
CA ASP A 35 7.72 -0.92 2.40
C ASP A 35 7.32 -1.80 1.20
N TYR A 36 7.22 -3.12 1.41
CA TYR A 36 6.76 -4.11 0.46
C TYR A 36 5.92 -5.18 1.17
N ALA A 37 5.01 -5.82 0.42
CA ALA A 37 4.23 -6.94 0.93
C ALA A 37 5.16 -8.09 1.34
N THR A 38 4.97 -8.59 2.55
CA THR A 38 5.82 -9.65 3.14
C THR A 38 5.30 -11.05 2.80
N ALA A 39 4.05 -11.15 2.38
CA ALA A 39 3.43 -12.35 1.85
C ALA A 39 2.51 -12.05 0.67
N THR A 40 2.34 -13.03 -0.22
CA THR A 40 1.39 -12.98 -1.34
C THR A 40 -0.08 -12.92 -0.91
N LYS A 41 -0.35 -13.07 0.39
CA LYS A 41 -1.69 -13.06 1.00
C LYS A 41 -2.04 -11.73 1.68
N ASP A 42 -1.10 -10.78 1.72
CA ASP A 42 -1.36 -9.46 2.31
C ASP A 42 -2.44 -8.74 1.48
N PHE A 43 -3.37 -8.06 2.15
CA PHE A 43 -4.40 -7.27 1.48
C PHE A 43 -3.80 -5.93 1.02
N PRO A 44 -3.73 -5.65 -0.29
CA PRO A 44 -3.19 -4.39 -0.76
C PRO A 44 -4.24 -3.28 -0.64
N VAL A 45 -4.00 -2.29 0.22
CA VAL A 45 -4.75 -1.02 0.19
C VAL A 45 -4.46 -0.29 -1.12
N VAL A 46 -3.18 -0.24 -1.50
CA VAL A 46 -2.70 0.14 -2.83
C VAL A 46 -1.69 -0.91 -3.26
N ASP A 47 -1.82 -1.46 -4.46
CA ASP A 47 -0.89 -2.48 -4.97
C ASP A 47 0.35 -1.88 -5.65
N VAL A 48 1.27 -2.75 -6.08
CA VAL A 48 2.52 -2.36 -6.76
C VAL A 48 2.29 -1.65 -8.10
N HIS A 49 1.10 -1.76 -8.68
CA HIS A 49 0.68 -1.10 -9.90
C HIS A 49 -0.06 0.22 -9.63
N ARG A 50 -0.15 0.65 -8.35
CA ARG A 50 -0.92 1.81 -7.88
C ARG A 50 -2.43 1.67 -8.02
N GLU A 51 -2.94 0.45 -8.16
CA GLU A 51 -4.38 0.18 -8.09
C GLU A 51 -4.80 0.20 -6.61
N CYS A 52 -5.82 1.01 -6.30
CA CYS A 52 -6.32 1.13 -4.94
C CYS A 52 -7.53 0.22 -4.70
N ALA A 53 -7.56 -0.43 -3.54
CA ALA A 53 -8.77 -1.08 -3.06
C ALA A 53 -9.90 -0.06 -2.95
N THR A 54 -11.06 -0.37 -3.51
CA THR A 54 -12.21 0.53 -3.44
C THR A 54 -12.85 0.45 -2.07
N ILE A 55 -13.25 1.60 -1.52
CA ILE A 55 -13.97 1.66 -0.26
C ILE A 55 -15.47 1.56 -0.53
N ARG A 56 -16.11 0.52 -0.01
CA ARG A 56 -17.56 0.32 -0.08
C ARG A 56 -18.22 0.62 1.26
N TYR A 57 -19.35 1.31 1.22
CA TYR A 57 -20.17 1.62 2.38
C TYR A 57 -21.66 1.63 2.02
N ASP A 58 -22.54 1.77 3.01
CA ASP A 58 -23.97 2.03 2.77
C ASP A 58 -24.24 3.52 2.97
N SER A 59 -24.90 4.18 2.01
CA SER A 59 -25.22 5.61 2.09
C SER A 59 -26.19 5.96 3.23
N HIS A 60 -26.88 4.98 3.81
CA HIS A 60 -27.78 5.15 4.95
C HIS A 60 -27.10 4.91 6.31
N ASP A 61 -25.78 4.69 6.33
CA ASP A 61 -25.02 4.60 7.57
C ASP A 61 -25.00 5.95 8.32
N TYR A 62 -24.46 5.95 9.54
CA TYR A 62 -24.37 7.16 10.34
C TYR A 62 -23.49 8.21 9.64
N LYS A 63 -23.91 9.48 9.70
CA LYS A 63 -23.15 10.61 9.11
C LYS A 63 -21.70 10.66 9.57
N GLY A 64 -21.41 10.28 10.82
CA GLY A 64 -20.06 10.20 11.37
C GLY A 64 -19.20 9.13 10.69
N VAL A 65 -19.78 7.98 10.34
CA VAL A 65 -19.11 6.90 9.60
C VAL A 65 -18.78 7.37 8.18
N ILE A 66 -19.73 7.99 7.49
CA ILE A 66 -19.53 8.55 6.15
C ILE A 66 -18.43 9.63 6.16
N ARG A 67 -18.39 10.47 7.21
CA ARG A 67 -17.30 11.44 7.40
C ARG A 67 -15.95 10.73 7.53
N ALA A 68 -15.84 9.73 8.41
CA ALA A 68 -14.60 8.99 8.62
C ALA A 68 -14.13 8.27 7.34
N ILE A 69 -15.04 7.72 6.55
CA ILE A 69 -14.73 7.11 5.24
C ILE A 69 -14.10 8.13 4.30
N ASN A 70 -14.65 9.34 4.23
CA ASN A 70 -14.10 10.40 3.38
C ASN A 70 -12.73 10.91 3.87
N ASP A 71 -12.51 10.92 5.19
CA ASP A 71 -11.20 11.28 5.74
C ASP A 71 -10.17 10.18 5.43
N LEU A 72 -10.51 8.90 5.62
CA LEU A 72 -9.67 7.75 5.25
C LEU A 72 -9.32 7.75 3.76
N HIS A 73 -10.30 7.99 2.88
CA HIS A 73 -10.09 8.12 1.45
C HIS A 73 -8.99 9.14 1.15
N LYS A 74 -9.11 10.36 1.68
CA LYS A 74 -8.12 11.42 1.48
C LYS A 74 -6.75 11.05 2.05
N ASP A 75 -6.70 10.34 3.16
CA ASP A 75 -5.43 9.93 3.77
C ASP A 75 -4.71 8.87 2.91
N ILE A 76 -5.44 7.92 2.31
CA ILE A 76 -4.86 6.99 1.34
C ILE A 76 -4.29 7.76 0.14
N GLU A 77 -5.04 8.72 -0.41
CA GLU A 77 -4.56 9.56 -1.52
C GLU A 77 -3.31 10.37 -1.13
N ARG A 78 -3.28 10.97 0.06
CA ARG A 78 -2.14 11.78 0.53
C ARG A 78 -0.88 10.95 0.77
N VAL A 79 -1.02 9.75 1.34
CA VAL A 79 0.11 8.89 1.68
C VAL A 79 0.69 8.22 0.44
N THR A 80 -0.16 7.84 -0.52
CA THR A 80 0.25 6.98 -1.65
C THR A 80 0.32 7.73 -3.00
N GLY A 81 -0.39 8.84 -3.13
CA GLY A 81 -0.63 9.53 -4.40
C GLY A 81 -1.54 8.76 -5.37
N ALA A 82 -2.04 7.58 -5.00
CA ALA A 82 -3.00 6.82 -5.81
C ALA A 82 -4.42 7.32 -5.54
N LYS A 83 -5.26 7.39 -6.58
CA LYS A 83 -6.67 7.75 -6.43
C LYS A 83 -7.47 6.55 -5.96
N THR A 84 -8.19 6.72 -4.86
CA THR A 84 -9.09 5.69 -4.34
C THR A 84 -10.52 6.00 -4.76
N ASN A 85 -11.29 4.96 -5.07
CA ASN A 85 -12.72 5.13 -5.29
C ASN A 85 -13.51 4.85 -4.01
N VAL A 86 -14.59 5.59 -3.81
CA VAL A 86 -15.57 5.35 -2.75
C VAL A 86 -16.92 5.12 -3.40
N SER A 87 -17.57 3.99 -3.08
CA SER A 87 -18.87 3.61 -3.67
C SER A 87 -19.86 3.24 -2.58
N ALA A 88 -21.10 3.71 -2.73
CA ALA A 88 -22.23 3.28 -1.90
C ALA A 88 -22.86 1.96 -2.42
N ASP A 89 -22.49 1.52 -3.62
CA ASP A 89 -23.08 0.39 -4.33
C ASP A 89 -22.05 -0.73 -4.55
N ALA A 90 -22.47 -1.82 -5.20
CA ALA A 90 -21.59 -2.92 -5.58
C ALA A 90 -20.40 -2.41 -6.41
N VAL A 91 -19.21 -2.84 -6.02
CA VAL A 91 -17.97 -2.37 -6.61
C VAL A 91 -17.46 -3.35 -7.65
N SER A 92 -16.92 -2.82 -8.75
CA SER A 92 -16.04 -3.55 -9.65
C SER A 92 -14.59 -3.31 -9.24
N GLY A 93 -13.89 -4.36 -8.79
CA GLY A 93 -12.51 -4.27 -8.34
C GLY A 93 -12.01 -5.60 -7.76
N LYS A 94 -10.70 -5.83 -7.83
CA LYS A 94 -10.08 -7.05 -7.28
C LYS A 94 -10.04 -7.05 -5.74
N TYR A 95 -9.92 -5.86 -5.14
CA TYR A 95 -9.82 -5.66 -3.70
C TYR A 95 -10.83 -4.61 -3.25
N GLU A 96 -11.45 -4.85 -2.10
CA GLU A 96 -12.53 -4.03 -1.56
C GLU A 96 -12.35 -3.87 -0.04
N ILE A 97 -12.45 -2.63 0.43
CA ILE A 97 -12.51 -2.30 1.86
C ILE A 97 -13.98 -2.01 2.20
N ILE A 98 -14.62 -2.86 2.99
CA ILE A 98 -16.03 -2.70 3.37
C ILE A 98 -16.11 -2.03 4.75
N ILE A 99 -16.78 -0.89 4.83
CA ILE A 99 -16.95 -0.10 6.05
C ILE A 99 -18.42 0.14 6.31
N GLY A 100 -18.85 -0.03 7.56
CA GLY A 100 -20.19 0.34 8.00
C GLY A 100 -20.55 -0.19 9.37
N THR A 101 -21.78 0.09 9.78
CA THR A 101 -22.34 -0.29 11.08
C THR A 101 -23.32 -1.46 10.93
N LEU A 102 -23.23 -2.43 11.84
CA LEU A 102 -24.19 -3.54 11.93
C LEU A 102 -25.62 -3.00 12.11
N GLY A 103 -26.57 -3.54 11.36
CA GLY A 103 -27.98 -3.11 11.31
C GLY A 103 -28.24 -1.85 10.48
N LYS A 104 -27.21 -1.27 9.86
CA LYS A 104 -27.31 -0.12 8.94
C LYS A 104 -26.73 -0.42 7.57
N SER A 105 -25.64 -1.18 7.52
CA SER A 105 -24.99 -1.59 6.29
C SER A 105 -25.50 -2.96 5.84
N LYS A 106 -26.27 -2.97 4.75
CA LYS A 106 -26.84 -4.21 4.18
C LYS A 106 -25.79 -5.26 3.86
N VAL A 107 -24.61 -4.82 3.43
CA VAL A 107 -23.49 -5.71 3.07
C VAL A 107 -22.93 -6.37 4.31
N ILE A 108 -22.68 -5.60 5.38
CA ILE A 108 -22.17 -6.14 6.64
C ILE A 108 -23.19 -7.09 7.26
N ASP A 109 -24.47 -6.73 7.24
CA ASP A 109 -25.55 -7.60 7.72
C ASP A 109 -25.61 -8.93 6.95
N ALA A 110 -25.46 -8.89 5.61
CA ALA A 110 -25.39 -10.10 4.79
C ALA A 110 -24.14 -10.94 5.07
N LEU A 111 -22.98 -10.32 5.31
CA LEU A 111 -21.76 -11.02 5.69
C LEU A 111 -21.91 -11.69 7.07
N ALA A 112 -22.57 -11.03 8.02
CA ALA A 112 -22.84 -11.59 9.35
C ALA A 112 -23.84 -12.76 9.26
N ALA A 113 -24.94 -12.57 8.52
CA ALA A 113 -25.96 -13.59 8.31
C ALA A 113 -25.42 -14.84 7.59
N SER A 114 -24.49 -14.66 6.65
CA SER A 114 -23.81 -15.76 5.96
C SER A 114 -22.64 -16.38 6.75
N GLY A 115 -22.34 -15.89 7.95
CA GLY A 115 -21.27 -16.39 8.80
C GLY A 115 -19.85 -16.07 8.32
N LYS A 116 -19.69 -15.19 7.32
CA LYS A 116 -18.37 -14.74 6.82
C LYS A 116 -17.67 -13.80 7.80
N ILE A 117 -18.44 -13.06 8.59
CA ILE A 117 -17.93 -12.32 9.74
C ILE A 117 -18.62 -12.85 11.00
N LYS A 118 -17.83 -13.03 12.06
CA LYS A 118 -18.34 -13.50 13.36
C LYS A 118 -18.53 -12.31 14.28
N LEU A 119 -19.76 -12.08 14.70
CA LEU A 119 -20.08 -11.06 15.70
C LEU A 119 -19.67 -11.57 17.08
N ARG A 120 -19.09 -10.68 17.88
CA ARG A 120 -18.80 -10.98 19.29
C ARG A 120 -19.98 -10.48 20.12
N ASN A 121 -20.66 -11.41 20.77
CA ASN A 121 -21.72 -11.13 21.74
C ASN A 121 -21.14 -10.60 23.05
#